data_AF-A0A923RJF9-F1
#
_entry.id   AF-A0A923RJF9-F1
#
_cell.length_a   1.000
_cell.length_b   1.000
_cell.length_c   1.000
_cell.angle_alpha   90.00
_cell.angle_beta   90.00
_cell.angle_gamma   90.00
#
_symmetry.space_group_name_H-M   'P 1'
#
loop_
_entity.id
_entity.type
_entity.pdbx_description
1 polymer ?
#
loop_
_entity_poly.entity_id
_entity_poly.type
_entity_poly.pdbx_seq_one_letter_code
_entity_poly.pdbx_strand_id
1 'polypeptide(L)' 'MSFSRGPKEPVPEVETNVWACTSEDCNGWMRESFSFDKEPECPLCQSNMTTEVRVLPEVK' A
#
# COMPACT_ATOMS: atom_id res chain seq x y z
N MET A 1 -3.62 28.50 -26.35
CA MET A 1 -2.92 28.27 -25.07
C MET A 1 -2.61 26.78 -24.99
N SER A 2 -1.34 26.41 -25.19
CA SER A 2 -0.92 25.00 -25.20
C SER A 2 -0.74 24.50 -23.77
N PHE A 3 -1.49 23.46 -23.39
CA PHE A 3 -1.33 22.79 -22.11
C PHE A 3 -0.17 21.80 -22.19
N SER A 4 1.05 22.31 -22.11
CA SER A 4 2.24 21.47 -21.97
C SER A 4 2.21 20.81 -20.59
N ARG A 5 1.63 19.61 -20.50
CA ARG A 5 1.90 18.70 -19.37
C ARG A 5 3.35 18.25 -19.57
N GLY A 6 4.29 18.99 -18.97
CA GLY A 6 5.70 18.62 -18.97
C GLY A 6 5.89 17.16 -18.50
N PRO A 7 7.02 16.52 -18.86
CA PRO A 7 7.28 15.15 -18.44
C PRO A 7 7.16 15.06 -16.92
N LYS A 8 6.21 14.24 -16.44
CA LYS A 8 6.15 13.91 -15.01
C LYS A 8 7.42 13.15 -14.68
N GLU A 9 8.22 13.71 -13.78
CA GLU A 9 9.34 12.97 -13.19
C GLU A 9 8.81 11.66 -12.62
N PRO A 10 9.52 10.53 -12.83
CA PRO A 10 9.11 9.26 -12.27
C PRO A 10 9.08 9.40 -10.74
N VAL A 11 7.95 9.04 -10.13
CA VAL A 11 7.84 9.02 -8.68
C VAL A 11 8.83 7.97 -8.16
N PRO A 12 9.69 8.32 -7.18
CA PRO A 12 10.61 7.34 -6.62
C PRO A 12 9.80 6.18 -6.01
N GLU A 13 10.19 4.98 -6.41
CA GLU A 13 9.67 3.74 -5.86
C GLU A 13 10.38 3.46 -4.54
N VAL A 14 9.63 3.30 -3.47
CA VAL A 14 10.15 3.07 -2.11
C VAL A 14 9.64 1.75 -1.57
N GLU A 15 10.53 1.01 -0.90
CA GLU A 15 10.17 -0.18 -0.16
C GLU A 15 9.30 0.22 1.04
N THR A 16 8.04 -0.19 1.00
CA THR A 16 7.04 0.13 2.02
C THR A 16 6.57 -1.17 2.66
N ASN A 17 6.63 -1.25 3.97
CA ASN A 17 5.97 -2.32 4.71
C ASN A 17 4.46 -2.14 4.61
N VAL A 18 3.79 -3.21 4.20
CA VAL A 18 2.34 -3.26 4.09
C VAL A 18 1.82 -4.50 4.82
N TRP A 19 0.62 -4.37 5.35
CA TRP A 19 -0.19 -5.48 5.81
C TRP A 19 -0.96 -6.02 4.63
N ALA A 20 -0.70 -7.25 4.22
CA ALA A 20 -1.49 -7.95 3.23
C ALA A 20 -2.41 -8.97 3.89
N CYS A 21 -3.64 -9.05 3.41
CA CYS A 21 -4.57 -10.06 3.86
C CYS A 21 -4.07 -11.46 3.50
N THR A 22 -4.22 -12.41 4.42
CA THR A 22 -3.85 -13.81 4.20
C THR A 22 -4.89 -14.60 3.41
N SER A 23 -6.07 -14.04 3.21
CA SER A 23 -7.17 -14.69 2.49
C SER A 23 -6.94 -14.63 0.97
N GLU A 24 -7.01 -15.76 0.29
CA GLU A 24 -6.86 -15.85 -1.17
C GLU A 24 -8.01 -15.15 -1.93
N ASP A 25 -9.18 -15.03 -1.29
CA ASP A 25 -10.35 -14.31 -1.81
C ASP A 25 -10.28 -12.79 -1.55
N CYS A 26 -9.27 -12.32 -0.81
CA CYS A 26 -9.14 -10.91 -0.42
C CYS A 26 -7.76 -10.35 -0.80
N ASN A 27 -7.71 -9.56 -1.86
CA ASN A 27 -6.50 -8.82 -2.27
C ASN A 27 -6.30 -7.51 -1.48
N GLY A 28 -6.85 -7.43 -0.27
CA GLY A 28 -6.77 -6.26 0.58
C GLY A 28 -5.37 -6.12 1.18
N TRP A 29 -4.75 -4.96 1.00
CA TRP A 29 -3.53 -4.60 1.71
C TRP A 29 -3.60 -3.14 2.17
N MET A 30 -2.89 -2.83 3.25
CA MET A 30 -2.79 -1.48 3.80
C MET A 30 -1.34 -1.19 4.19
N ARG A 31 -0.91 0.07 4.19
CA ARG A 31 0.46 0.39 4.65
C ARG A 31 0.57 0.20 6.15
N GLU A 32 1.70 -0.33 6.61
CA GLU A 32 2.00 -0.49 8.03
C GLU A 32 1.92 0.86 8.76
N SER A 33 2.35 1.95 8.13
CA SER A 33 2.31 3.31 8.67
C SER A 33 0.90 3.83 8.99
N PHE A 34 -0.14 3.18 8.46
CA PHE A 34 -1.55 3.52 8.73
C PHE A 34 -2.22 2.52 9.67
N SER A 35 -1.52 1.47 10.11
CA SER A 35 -2.00 0.56 11.13
C SER A 35 -1.64 1.09 12.51
N PHE A 36 -2.63 1.17 13.41
CA PHE A 36 -2.39 1.47 14.82
C PHE A 36 -2.10 0.20 15.63
N ASP A 37 -2.55 -0.95 15.16
CA ASP A 37 -2.39 -2.24 15.80
C ASP A 37 -1.18 -3.00 15.22
N LYS A 38 -0.51 -3.78 16.07
CA LYS A 38 0.64 -4.62 15.69
C LYS A 38 0.26 -5.75 14.74
N GLU A 39 -0.99 -6.20 14.78
CA GLU A 39 -1.54 -7.20 13.87
C GLU A 39 -2.97 -6.78 13.55
N PRO A 40 -3.18 -5.95 12.51
CA PRO A 40 -4.52 -5.54 12.13
C PRO A 40 -5.27 -6.70 11.45
N GLU A 41 -6.58 -6.74 11.68
CA GLU A 41 -7.49 -7.57 10.90
C GLU A 41 -7.92 -6.81 9.63
N CYS A 42 -8.10 -7.53 8.53
CA CYS A 42 -8.49 -6.91 7.28
C CYS A 42 -9.90 -6.31 7.39
N PRO A 43 -10.13 -5.02 7.09
CA PRO A 43 -11.44 -4.40 7.22
C PRO A 43 -12.47 -4.93 6.21
N LEU A 44 -12.03 -5.63 5.15
CA LEU A 44 -12.89 -6.17 4.10
C LEU A 44 -13.44 -7.56 4.46
N CYS A 45 -12.60 -8.43 5.02
CA CYS A 45 -12.92 -9.84 5.25
C CYS A 45 -12.69 -10.30 6.70
N GLN A 46 -12.23 -9.40 7.58
CA GLN A 46 -11.90 -9.67 8.99
C GLN A 46 -10.88 -10.81 9.18
N SER A 47 -10.13 -11.16 8.13
CA SER A 47 -9.07 -12.14 8.22
C SER A 47 -7.78 -11.51 8.69
N ASN A 48 -6.89 -12.31 9.28
CA ASN A 48 -5.57 -11.84 9.69
C ASN A 48 -4.80 -11.24 8.51
N MET A 49 -3.97 -10.25 8.82
CA MET A 49 -3.03 -9.69 7.86
C MET A 49 -1.60 -10.08 8.25
N THR A 50 -0.72 -10.18 7.25
CA THR A 50 0.70 -10.46 7.41
C THR A 50 1.53 -9.30 6.90
N THR A 51 2.67 -9.03 7.52
CA THR A 51 3.59 -7.97 7.08
C THR A 51 4.36 -8.45 5.86
N GLU A 52 4.29 -7.69 4.77
CA GLU A 52 5.07 -7.92 3.57
C GLU A 52 5.67 -6.60 3.07
N VAL A 53 6.76 -6.68 2.32
CA VAL A 53 7.42 -5.50 1.73
C VAL A 53 6.92 -5.34 0.31
N ARG A 54 6.36 -4.17 -0.02
CA ARG A 54 5.98 -3.81 -1.39
C ARG A 54 6.69 -2.55 -1.84
N VAL A 55 7.12 -2.58 -3.09
CA VAL A 55 7.66 -1.41 -3.78
C VAL A 55 6.49 -0.57 -4.27
N LEU A 56 6.31 0.60 -3.67
CA LEU A 56 5.20 1.51 -3.98
C LEU A 56 5.74 2.91 -4.27
N PRO A 57 5.04 3.72 -5.07
CA PRO A 57 5.40 5.12 -5.25
C PRO A 57 5.35 5.87 -3.91
N GLU A 58 6.35 6.71 -3.66
CA GLU A 58 6.36 7.62 -2.51
C GLU A 58 5.13 8.55 -2.60
N VAL A 59 4.33 8.58 -1.54
CA VAL A 59 3.17 9.47 -1.43
C VAL A 59 3.58 10.58 -0.48
N LYS A 60 3.85 11.77 -1.04
CA LYS A 60 4.08 13.01 -0.29
C LYS A 60 2.78 13.67 0.10
#